data_AF-A0A9D0HEV6-F1
#
_entry.id   AF-A0A9D0HEV6-F1
#
_cell.length_a   1.000
_cell.length_b   1.000
_cell.length_c   1.000
_cell.angle_alpha   90.00
_cell.angle_beta   90.00
_cell.angle_gamma   90.00
#
_symmetry.space_group_name_H-M   'P 1'
#
loop_
_entity.id
_entity.type
_entity.pdbx_description
1 polymer ?
#
loop_
_entity_poly.entity_id
_entity_poly.type
_entity_poly.pdbx_seq_one_letter_code
_entity_poly.pdbx_strand_id
1 'polypeptide(L)'
;MSNHRGNARRAAKQKKRRAKRRQGHPKRAAKAPPAGGRGTTSRVRQAPAAPTCRYDPNTGPDDERQWLARDETERIAQVEDYHRQKLPSDQQPPDVTMHATLHVLVENQLAANNPPEVRSAIAQLQRDGMSRHHAIHAISVIVAAHLRRARQENSNYDNDAYQQALRGLNKQRWLALISGADGPSPGAV
;
A
#
# COMPACT_ATOMS: atom_id res chain seq x y z
N MET A 1 -55.25 11.76 1.85
CA MET A 1 -55.16 10.74 2.93
C MET A 1 -53.74 10.20 2.91
N SER A 2 -52.78 10.77 3.65
CA SER A 2 -52.50 10.52 5.08
C SER A 2 -52.15 9.05 5.34
N ASN A 3 -50.91 8.65 5.62
CA ASN A 3 -50.21 9.02 6.85
C ASN A 3 -48.67 8.82 6.78
N HIS A 4 -47.91 9.84 7.21
CA HIS A 4 -46.55 9.71 7.73
C HIS A 4 -46.59 10.06 9.22
N ARG A 5 -46.32 9.11 10.14
CA ARG A 5 -45.97 9.30 11.57
C ARG A 5 -45.87 7.94 12.28
N GLY A 6 -44.68 7.34 12.32
CA GLY A 6 -44.49 5.98 12.87
C GLY A 6 -43.38 5.79 13.91
N ASN A 7 -42.20 6.41 13.75
CA ASN A 7 -40.98 5.90 14.40
C ASN A 7 -40.32 6.80 15.47
N ALA A 8 -40.93 7.94 15.83
CA ALA A 8 -40.32 8.93 16.75
C ALA A 8 -40.55 8.67 18.26
N ARG A 9 -41.15 7.52 18.66
CA ARG A 9 -41.64 7.31 20.06
C ARG A 9 -40.85 6.29 20.91
N ARG A 10 -39.78 5.67 20.41
CA ARG A 10 -39.02 4.65 21.17
C ARG A 10 -37.80 5.17 21.96
N ALA A 11 -37.30 6.39 21.70
CA ALA A 11 -36.06 6.91 22.32
C ALA A 11 -36.22 7.52 23.75
N ALA A 12 -37.43 7.61 24.31
CA ALA A 12 -37.72 8.46 25.47
C ALA A 12 -37.75 7.76 26.85
N LYS A 13 -37.52 6.44 26.93
CA LYS A 13 -37.81 5.65 28.16
C LYS A 13 -36.62 5.31 29.08
N GLN A 14 -35.37 5.60 28.70
CA GLN A 14 -34.18 5.13 29.44
C GLN A 14 -33.54 6.16 30.39
N LYS A 15 -33.94 7.45 30.33
CA LYS A 15 -33.38 8.55 31.18
C LYS A 15 -34.07 8.74 32.55
N LYS A 16 -34.89 7.80 33.05
CA LYS A 16 -35.67 7.94 34.31
C LYS A 16 -35.40 6.88 35.39
N ARG A 17 -34.22 6.26 35.41
CA ARG A 17 -33.71 5.60 36.64
C ARG A 17 -32.80 6.53 37.44
N ARG A 18 -33.46 7.53 38.05
CA ARG A 18 -32.95 8.29 39.21
C ARG A 18 -32.40 7.29 40.25
N ALA A 19 -31.19 7.46 40.77
CA ALA A 19 -30.90 8.43 41.83
C ALA A 19 -31.85 8.29 43.04
N LYS A 20 -31.60 7.29 43.91
CA LYS A 20 -31.88 7.33 45.36
C LYS A 20 -31.42 6.04 46.07
N ARG A 21 -30.35 6.17 46.87
CA ARG A 21 -30.02 5.53 48.18
C ARG A 21 -28.49 5.49 48.29
N ARG A 22 -27.81 6.28 49.16
CA ARG A 22 -27.88 6.40 50.64
C ARG A 22 -27.58 5.04 51.30
N GLN A 23 -26.63 4.87 52.24
CA GLN A 23 -25.68 5.76 52.96
C GLN A 23 -24.49 4.89 53.44
N GLY A 24 -23.31 5.47 53.73
CA GLY A 24 -22.20 4.71 54.34
C GLY A 24 -20.90 5.51 54.55
N HIS A 25 -20.67 5.94 55.78
CA HIS A 25 -19.46 6.57 56.35
C HIS A 25 -19.56 6.37 57.88
N PRO A 26 -18.48 6.41 58.72
CA PRO A 26 -17.37 7.35 58.54
C PRO A 26 -15.95 6.98 59.13
N LYS A 27 -14.99 7.90 58.90
CA LYS A 27 -13.73 8.26 59.62
C LYS A 27 -12.74 7.19 60.15
N ARG A 28 -11.45 7.36 59.79
CA ARG A 28 -10.43 8.03 60.66
C ARG A 28 -9.16 8.41 59.86
N ALA A 29 -8.26 9.19 60.46
CA ALA A 29 -7.18 9.94 59.79
C ALA A 29 -5.77 9.48 60.22
N ALA A 30 -4.74 9.80 59.42
CA ALA A 30 -3.62 10.69 59.84
C ALA A 30 -2.38 10.68 58.89
N LYS A 31 -1.67 11.82 58.90
CA LYS A 31 -0.22 12.05 58.67
C LYS A 31 0.43 11.94 57.26
N ALA A 32 1.17 13.01 56.97
CA ALA A 32 2.35 13.16 56.11
C ALA A 32 3.40 13.97 56.94
N PRO A 33 4.58 14.43 56.43
CA PRO A 33 5.30 14.14 55.18
C PRO A 33 6.52 13.21 55.49
N PRO A 34 7.84 13.40 55.17
CA PRO A 34 8.60 14.53 54.59
C PRO A 34 8.87 14.38 53.07
N ALA A 35 10.13 14.59 52.60
CA ALA A 35 10.59 14.58 51.20
C ALA A 35 11.99 13.96 51.05
N GLY A 36 12.34 13.52 49.84
CA GLY A 36 13.72 13.14 49.46
C GLY A 36 13.78 12.11 48.32
N GLY A 37 14.58 12.37 47.27
CA GLY A 37 14.83 11.40 46.19
C GLY A 37 14.72 11.94 44.76
N ARG A 38 15.59 12.88 44.37
CA ARG A 38 15.83 13.18 42.95
C ARG A 38 16.75 12.09 42.38
N GLY A 39 16.28 11.33 41.37
CA GLY A 39 17.05 10.20 40.86
C GLY A 39 16.36 9.38 39.76
N THR A 40 15.49 9.98 38.95
CA THR A 40 14.91 9.29 37.78
C THR A 40 15.94 9.20 36.67
N THR A 41 16.80 8.18 36.70
CA THR A 41 17.49 7.72 35.49
C THR A 41 16.42 7.19 34.55
N SER A 42 15.93 8.06 33.67
CA SER A 42 14.98 7.69 32.63
C SER A 42 15.68 6.73 31.67
N ARG A 43 15.57 5.43 31.94
CA ARG A 43 16.02 4.39 31.03
C ARG A 43 15.06 4.42 29.85
N VAL A 44 15.38 5.27 28.86
CA VAL A 44 14.74 5.26 27.55
C VAL A 44 14.87 3.84 27.03
N ARG A 45 13.77 3.11 27.12
CA ARG A 45 13.65 1.76 26.59
C ARG A 45 13.58 1.95 25.10
N GLN A 46 14.74 1.99 24.44
CA GLN A 46 14.81 2.00 22.99
C GLN A 46 13.94 0.86 22.50
N ALA A 47 12.86 1.19 21.78
CA ALA A 47 12.18 0.20 20.97
C ALA A 47 13.24 -0.38 20.01
N PRO A 48 13.25 -1.70 19.75
CA PRO A 48 14.08 -2.20 18.67
C PRO A 48 13.73 -1.40 17.42
N ALA A 49 14.73 -0.87 16.73
CA ALA A 49 14.52 -0.27 15.42
C ALA A 49 13.73 -1.29 14.59
N ALA A 50 12.55 -0.90 14.10
CA ALA A 50 11.77 -1.78 13.25
C ALA A 50 12.68 -2.28 12.13
N PRO A 51 12.66 -3.59 11.79
CA PRO A 51 13.48 -4.08 10.70
C PRO A 51 13.12 -3.26 9.47
N THR A 52 14.08 -2.47 8.98
CA THR A 52 13.97 -1.72 7.74
C THR A 52 14.01 -2.75 6.62
N CYS A 53 12.87 -3.42 6.42
CA CYS A 53 12.59 -4.32 5.31
C CYS A 53 12.66 -3.47 4.05
N ARG A 54 13.89 -3.37 3.53
CA ARG A 54 14.25 -2.53 2.41
C ARG A 54 13.86 -3.29 1.16
N TYR A 55 12.74 -2.88 0.58
CA TYR A 55 12.25 -3.42 -0.69
C TYR A 55 13.35 -3.42 -1.76
N ASP A 56 13.45 -4.52 -2.50
CA ASP A 56 14.25 -4.64 -3.72
C ASP A 56 13.36 -5.24 -4.82
N PRO A 57 13.10 -4.54 -5.94
CA PRO A 57 12.25 -5.03 -7.02
C PRO A 57 12.82 -6.27 -7.74
N ASN A 58 14.09 -6.61 -7.53
CA ASN A 58 14.71 -7.80 -8.11
C ASN A 58 14.33 -9.10 -7.36
N THR A 59 14.08 -9.01 -6.05
CA THR A 59 13.60 -10.13 -5.22
C THR A 59 12.10 -10.07 -4.94
N GLY A 60 11.55 -8.84 -4.85
CA GLY A 60 10.21 -8.60 -4.35
C GLY A 60 10.15 -8.47 -2.82
N PRO A 61 8.94 -8.32 -2.25
CA PRO A 61 8.75 -8.32 -0.81
C PRO A 61 9.00 -9.72 -0.21
N ASP A 62 9.61 -9.76 0.99
CA ASP A 62 9.94 -11.00 1.70
C ASP A 62 8.73 -11.91 2.01
N ASP A 63 7.55 -11.30 2.18
CA ASP A 63 6.29 -11.97 2.54
C ASP A 63 5.11 -11.23 1.89
N GLU A 64 4.39 -11.91 0.99
CA GLU A 64 3.24 -11.39 0.25
C GLU A 64 2.08 -10.95 1.16
N ARG A 65 1.87 -11.62 2.31
CA ARG A 65 0.81 -11.26 3.27
C ARG A 65 1.20 -10.03 4.08
N GLN A 66 2.46 -9.94 4.51
CA GLN A 66 2.96 -8.75 5.20
C GLN A 66 2.99 -7.54 4.27
N TRP A 67 3.30 -7.74 2.99
CA TRP A 67 3.20 -6.69 1.97
C TRP A 67 1.76 -6.13 1.87
N LEU A 68 0.77 -7.01 1.68
CA LEU A 68 -0.64 -6.58 1.58
C LEU A 68 -1.21 -5.99 2.88
N ALA A 69 -0.62 -6.32 4.05
CA ALA A 69 -1.02 -5.78 5.35
C ALA A 69 -0.42 -4.39 5.68
N ARG A 70 0.56 -3.90 4.91
CA ARG A 70 1.15 -2.55 5.08
C ARG A 70 0.22 -1.47 4.53
N ASP A 71 0.39 -0.25 5.02
CA ASP A 71 -0.27 0.91 4.42
C ASP A 71 0.18 1.08 2.95
N GLU A 72 -0.66 1.71 2.12
CA GLU A 72 -0.29 2.00 0.73
C GLU A 72 0.85 3.02 0.66
N THR A 73 0.83 4.03 1.53
CA THR A 73 1.88 5.06 1.65
C THR A 73 3.21 4.45 2.06
N GLU A 74 3.19 3.47 2.98
CA GLU A 74 4.41 2.74 3.40
C GLU A 74 5.00 1.93 2.26
N ARG A 75 4.17 1.25 1.48
CA ARG A 75 4.60 0.50 0.28
C ARG A 75 5.20 1.43 -0.78
N ILE A 76 4.54 2.56 -1.06
CA ILE A 76 5.04 3.55 -2.02
C ILE A 76 6.39 4.10 -1.54
N ALA A 77 6.50 4.54 -0.28
CA ALA A 77 7.74 5.05 0.29
C ALA A 77 8.90 4.04 0.22
N GLN A 78 8.64 2.75 0.46
CA GLN A 78 9.66 1.70 0.33
C GLN A 78 10.20 1.56 -1.11
N VAL A 79 9.34 1.74 -2.12
CA VAL A 79 9.77 1.73 -3.53
C VAL A 79 10.51 3.02 -3.90
N GLU A 80 10.01 4.19 -3.48
CA GLU A 80 10.70 5.47 -3.71
C GLU A 80 12.11 5.47 -3.10
N ASP A 81 12.26 4.95 -1.89
CA ASP A 81 13.53 4.81 -1.19
C ASP A 81 14.50 3.87 -1.91
N TYR A 82 14.01 2.82 -2.56
CA TYR A 82 14.86 2.00 -3.43
C TYR A 82 15.42 2.85 -4.57
N HIS A 83 14.56 3.51 -5.35
CA HIS A 83 14.98 4.30 -6.52
C HIS A 83 15.95 5.42 -6.13
N ARG A 84 15.59 6.26 -5.15
CA ARG A 84 16.42 7.39 -4.69
C ARG A 84 17.80 6.97 -4.14
N GLN A 85 17.92 5.77 -3.58
CA GLN A 85 19.14 5.32 -2.89
C GLN A 85 19.97 4.28 -3.67
N LYS A 86 19.42 3.65 -4.72
CA LYS A 86 20.06 2.57 -5.48
C LYS A 86 20.35 2.90 -6.93
N LEU A 87 19.59 3.81 -7.55
CA LEU A 87 19.81 4.20 -8.94
C LEU A 87 20.68 5.48 -9.03
N PRO A 88 21.57 5.57 -10.03
CA PRO A 88 22.20 6.82 -10.44
C PRO A 88 21.19 7.95 -10.72
N SER A 89 21.65 9.21 -10.64
CA SER A 89 20.79 10.38 -10.83
C SER A 89 20.20 10.50 -12.25
N ASP A 90 20.92 10.02 -13.25
CA ASP A 90 20.52 9.95 -14.67
C ASP A 90 19.56 8.78 -14.97
N GLN A 91 19.31 7.91 -13.99
CA GLN A 91 18.37 6.79 -14.04
C GLN A 91 17.19 6.96 -13.08
N GLN A 92 17.00 8.16 -12.52
CA GLN A 92 15.83 8.45 -11.69
C GLN A 92 14.59 8.67 -12.56
N PRO A 93 13.43 8.10 -12.18
CA PRO A 93 12.16 8.38 -12.86
C PRO A 93 11.79 9.87 -12.75
N PRO A 94 11.18 10.50 -13.78
CA PRO A 94 10.81 11.91 -13.75
C PRO A 94 9.83 12.29 -12.63
N ASP A 95 8.92 11.37 -12.27
CA ASP A 95 8.04 11.44 -11.10
C ASP A 95 8.18 10.13 -10.32
N VAL A 96 9.02 10.16 -9.29
CA VAL A 96 9.33 8.99 -8.45
C VAL A 96 8.12 8.46 -7.69
N THR A 97 7.15 9.32 -7.35
CA THR A 97 5.95 8.92 -6.61
C THR A 97 4.95 8.22 -7.53
N MET A 98 4.72 8.76 -8.74
CA MET A 98 3.90 8.08 -9.74
C MET A 98 4.54 6.75 -10.18
N HIS A 99 5.86 6.74 -10.37
CA HIS A 99 6.62 5.53 -10.67
C HIS A 99 6.48 4.45 -9.57
N ALA A 100 6.72 4.84 -8.31
CA ALA A 100 6.57 3.96 -7.15
C ALA A 100 5.14 3.41 -7.01
N THR A 101 4.13 4.24 -7.29
CA THR A 101 2.72 3.82 -7.30
C THR A 101 2.46 2.73 -8.35
N LEU A 102 3.02 2.84 -9.55
CA LEU A 102 2.90 1.83 -10.61
C LEU A 102 3.62 0.51 -10.28
N HIS A 103 4.73 0.57 -9.53
CA HIS A 103 5.37 -0.61 -8.94
C HIS A 103 4.46 -1.28 -7.90
N VAL A 104 3.99 -0.52 -6.92
CA VAL A 104 3.13 -1.03 -5.83
C VAL A 104 1.87 -1.68 -6.39
N LEU A 105 1.30 -1.13 -7.46
CA LEU A 105 0.17 -1.73 -8.17
C LEU A 105 0.47 -3.14 -8.71
N VAL A 106 1.64 -3.36 -9.31
CA VAL A 106 2.06 -4.68 -9.82
C VAL A 106 2.44 -5.63 -8.68
N GLU A 107 3.13 -5.14 -7.64
CA GLU A 107 3.44 -5.93 -6.44
C GLU A 107 2.17 -6.38 -5.70
N ASN A 108 1.15 -5.53 -5.63
CA ASN A 108 -0.15 -5.89 -5.09
C ASN A 108 -0.83 -7.00 -5.92
N GLN A 109 -0.76 -6.92 -7.25
CA GLN A 109 -1.30 -7.98 -8.14
C GLN A 109 -0.55 -9.30 -7.98
N LEU A 110 0.78 -9.27 -7.78
CA LEU A 110 1.59 -10.46 -7.47
C LEU A 110 1.18 -11.06 -6.12
N ALA A 111 1.22 -10.27 -5.05
CA ALA A 111 0.96 -10.71 -3.69
C ALA A 111 -0.50 -11.17 -3.47
N ALA A 112 -1.46 -10.57 -4.18
CA ALA A 112 -2.85 -11.04 -4.20
C ALA A 112 -3.09 -12.20 -5.19
N ASN A 113 -2.08 -12.54 -6.01
CA ASN A 113 -2.17 -13.46 -7.15
C ASN A 113 -3.37 -13.17 -8.07
N ASN A 114 -3.63 -11.88 -8.32
CA ASN A 114 -4.81 -11.39 -9.01
C ASN A 114 -4.49 -10.19 -9.93
N PRO A 115 -4.50 -10.35 -11.27
CA PRO A 115 -4.74 -11.60 -11.99
C PRO A 115 -3.49 -12.51 -11.95
N PRO A 116 -3.66 -13.86 -11.95
CA PRO A 116 -2.54 -14.82 -11.91
C PRO A 116 -1.62 -14.72 -13.15
N GLU A 117 -2.12 -14.14 -14.24
CA GLU A 117 -1.36 -13.74 -15.43
C GLU A 117 -0.14 -12.87 -15.10
N VAL A 118 -0.18 -12.03 -14.06
CA VAL A 118 0.96 -11.15 -13.69
C VAL A 118 2.15 -11.98 -13.25
N ARG A 119 1.93 -12.98 -12.38
CA ARG A 119 2.97 -13.92 -11.94
C ARG A 119 3.52 -14.73 -13.13
N SER A 120 2.63 -15.12 -14.04
CA SER A 120 2.99 -15.87 -15.26
C SER A 120 3.83 -15.03 -16.24
N ALA A 121 3.48 -13.75 -16.42
CA ALA A 121 4.19 -12.79 -17.27
C ALA A 121 5.59 -12.47 -16.70
N ILE A 122 5.73 -12.24 -15.40
CA ILE A 122 7.06 -12.08 -14.78
C ILE A 122 7.90 -13.33 -14.99
N ALA A 123 7.36 -14.53 -14.74
CA ALA A 123 8.08 -15.77 -14.98
C ALA A 123 8.50 -15.97 -16.45
N GLN A 124 7.72 -15.48 -17.42
CA GLN A 124 8.10 -15.46 -18.84
C GLN A 124 9.26 -14.49 -19.10
N LEU A 125 9.14 -13.24 -18.65
CA LEU A 125 10.17 -12.21 -18.89
C LEU A 125 11.50 -12.58 -18.21
N GLN A 126 11.46 -13.19 -17.02
CA GLN A 126 12.67 -13.71 -16.37
C GLN A 126 13.29 -14.88 -17.13
N ARG A 127 12.49 -15.80 -17.70
CA ARG A 127 13.00 -16.87 -18.59
C ARG A 127 13.60 -16.31 -19.89
N ASP A 128 13.11 -15.17 -20.38
CA ASP A 128 13.72 -14.44 -21.51
C ASP A 128 14.99 -13.66 -21.10
N GLY A 129 15.41 -13.73 -19.83
CA GLY A 129 16.60 -13.07 -19.30
C GLY A 129 16.41 -11.58 -19.01
N MET A 130 15.24 -11.18 -18.50
CA MET A 130 15.03 -9.87 -17.87
C MET A 130 15.12 -9.98 -16.34
N SER A 131 15.55 -8.91 -15.67
CA SER A 131 15.40 -8.80 -14.22
C SER A 131 13.92 -8.73 -13.83
N ARG A 132 13.59 -9.13 -12.59
CA ARG A 132 12.25 -8.95 -12.04
C ARG A 132 11.84 -7.46 -12.01
N HIS A 133 12.81 -6.57 -11.78
CA HIS A 133 12.63 -5.12 -11.85
C HIS A 133 12.15 -4.66 -13.24
N HIS A 134 12.88 -5.04 -14.31
CA HIS A 134 12.45 -4.71 -15.67
C HIS A 134 11.13 -5.39 -16.06
N ALA A 135 10.84 -6.58 -15.51
CA ALA A 135 9.56 -7.25 -15.72
C ALA A 135 8.39 -6.49 -15.07
N ILE A 136 8.60 -5.87 -13.90
CA ILE A 136 7.62 -4.97 -13.28
C ILE A 136 7.38 -3.75 -14.16
N HIS A 137 8.42 -3.04 -14.63
CA HIS A 137 8.22 -1.89 -15.53
C HIS A 137 7.41 -2.27 -16.78
N ALA A 138 7.69 -3.43 -17.39
CA ALA A 138 6.97 -3.91 -18.56
C ALA A 138 5.46 -4.11 -18.29
N ILE A 139 5.11 -4.65 -17.13
CA ILE A 139 3.71 -4.83 -16.71
C ILE A 139 3.08 -3.49 -16.31
N SER A 140 3.79 -2.62 -15.59
CA SER A 140 3.36 -1.28 -15.21
C SER A 140 2.97 -0.43 -16.43
N VAL A 141 3.73 -0.51 -17.53
CA VAL A 141 3.41 0.17 -18.80
C VAL A 141 2.10 -0.34 -19.40
N ILE A 142 1.85 -1.66 -19.37
CA ILE A 142 0.57 -2.24 -19.84
C ILE A 142 -0.58 -1.74 -18.96
N VAL A 143 -0.48 -1.83 -17.64
CA VAL A 143 -1.54 -1.36 -16.73
C VAL A 143 -1.83 0.13 -16.95
N ALA A 144 -0.80 0.95 -17.06
CA ALA A 144 -0.94 2.38 -17.33
C ALA A 144 -1.60 2.65 -18.69
N ALA A 145 -1.31 1.86 -19.74
CA ALA A 145 -1.96 1.97 -21.04
C ALA A 145 -3.45 1.60 -20.98
N HIS A 146 -3.81 0.52 -20.28
CA HIS A 146 -5.21 0.10 -20.09
C HIS A 146 -6.01 1.12 -19.26
N LEU A 147 -5.45 1.65 -18.17
CA LEU A 147 -6.06 2.72 -17.38
C LEU A 147 -6.25 4.01 -18.19
N ARG A 148 -5.24 4.40 -18.98
CA ARG A 148 -5.32 5.57 -19.87
C ARG A 148 -6.41 5.40 -20.92
N ARG A 149 -6.49 4.22 -21.54
CA ARG A 149 -7.50 3.88 -22.55
C ARG A 149 -8.92 3.98 -21.98
N ALA A 150 -9.19 3.31 -20.85
CA ALA A 150 -10.49 3.37 -20.20
C ALA A 150 -10.91 4.82 -19.86
N ARG A 151 -9.97 5.63 -19.37
CA ARG A 151 -10.20 7.07 -19.11
C ARG A 151 -10.47 7.88 -20.38
N GLN A 152 -9.76 7.61 -21.48
CA GLN A 152 -9.91 8.33 -22.75
C GLN A 152 -11.22 7.97 -23.48
N GLU A 153 -11.61 6.70 -23.43
CA GLU A 153 -12.85 6.19 -24.02
C GLU A 153 -14.08 6.42 -23.11
N ASN A 154 -13.88 6.91 -21.89
CA ASN A 154 -14.89 7.01 -20.83
C ASN A 154 -15.63 5.67 -20.61
N SER A 155 -14.86 4.58 -20.62
CA SER A 155 -15.31 3.19 -20.56
C SER A 155 -14.88 2.51 -19.25
N ASN A 156 -15.49 1.35 -18.96
CA ASN A 156 -15.05 0.51 -17.84
C ASN A 156 -13.67 -0.09 -18.12
N TYR A 157 -12.90 -0.39 -17.05
CA TYR A 157 -11.63 -1.08 -17.19
C TYR A 157 -11.82 -2.50 -17.77
N ASP A 158 -11.31 -2.72 -18.98
CA ASP A 158 -11.34 -4.02 -19.66
C ASP A 158 -10.27 -4.96 -19.06
N ASN A 159 -10.73 -5.82 -18.15
CA ASN A 159 -9.88 -6.80 -17.47
C ASN A 159 -9.47 -7.96 -18.38
N ASP A 160 -10.34 -8.38 -19.31
CA ASP A 160 -10.06 -9.50 -20.22
C ASP A 160 -8.98 -9.10 -21.24
N ALA A 161 -9.06 -7.88 -21.79
CA ALA A 161 -7.99 -7.34 -22.62
C ALA A 161 -6.68 -7.17 -21.84
N TYR A 162 -6.73 -6.81 -20.55
CA TYR A 162 -5.53 -6.72 -19.71
C TYR A 162 -4.90 -8.11 -19.51
N GLN A 163 -5.68 -9.12 -19.14
CA GLN A 163 -5.20 -10.51 -19.04
C GLN A 163 -4.62 -11.01 -20.39
N GLN A 164 -5.27 -10.70 -21.51
CA GLN A 164 -4.77 -11.08 -22.84
C GLN A 164 -3.44 -10.38 -23.17
N ALA A 165 -3.28 -9.10 -22.81
CA ALA A 165 -2.03 -8.37 -22.98
C ALA A 165 -0.89 -9.00 -22.16
N LEU A 166 -1.15 -9.39 -20.91
CA LEU A 166 -0.20 -10.10 -20.05
C LEU A 166 0.19 -11.48 -20.61
N ARG A 167 -0.78 -12.30 -21.04
CA ARG A 167 -0.52 -13.63 -21.64
C ARG A 167 0.33 -13.52 -22.91
N GLY A 168 0.19 -12.42 -23.65
CA GLY A 168 0.97 -12.13 -24.85
C GLY A 168 2.25 -11.32 -24.61
N LEU A 169 2.70 -11.14 -23.36
CA LEU A 169 3.91 -10.37 -23.02
C LEU A 169 5.15 -11.28 -22.99
N ASN A 170 6.18 -10.86 -23.71
CA ASN A 170 7.51 -11.46 -23.71
C ASN A 170 8.56 -10.35 -23.95
N LYS A 171 9.85 -10.68 -23.82
CA LYS A 171 10.94 -9.70 -23.96
C LYS A 171 10.98 -9.02 -25.31
N GLN A 172 10.70 -9.74 -26.41
CA GLN A 172 10.67 -9.14 -27.75
C GLN A 172 9.58 -8.08 -27.87
N ARG A 173 8.37 -8.36 -27.34
CA ARG A 173 7.25 -7.42 -27.34
C ARG A 173 7.51 -6.22 -26.43
N TRP A 174 8.14 -6.44 -25.27
CA TRP A 174 8.59 -5.35 -24.39
C TRP A 174 9.61 -4.45 -25.09
N LEU A 175 10.66 -5.03 -25.69
CA LEU A 175 11.67 -4.27 -26.44
C LEU A 175 11.04 -3.49 -27.60
N ALA A 176 10.06 -4.04 -28.32
CA ALA A 176 9.34 -3.32 -29.36
C ALA A 176 8.59 -2.09 -28.81
N LEU A 177 7.93 -2.20 -27.66
CA LEU A 177 7.19 -1.09 -27.01
C LEU A 177 8.09 0.09 -26.58
N ILE A 178 9.35 -0.18 -26.22
CA ILE A 178 10.31 0.87 -25.80
C ILE A 178 11.25 1.32 -26.93
N SER A 179 11.28 0.63 -28.08
CA SER A 179 12.19 0.93 -29.18
C SER A 179 11.54 1.66 -30.36
N GLY A 180 10.21 1.83 -30.40
CA GLY A 180 9.55 2.50 -31.51
C GLY A 180 8.13 3.00 -31.22
N ALA A 181 7.89 4.28 -31.56
CA ALA A 181 6.63 5.03 -31.48
C ALA A 181 6.03 5.20 -30.07
N ASP A 182 6.25 6.39 -29.50
CA ASP A 182 5.56 6.96 -28.31
C ASP A 182 5.74 6.25 -26.95
N GLY A 183 6.67 5.30 -26.83
CA GLY A 183 7.11 4.74 -25.55
C GLY A 183 8.12 5.64 -24.80
N PRO A 184 8.07 5.73 -23.46
CA PRO A 184 9.12 6.39 -22.68
C PRO A 184 10.47 5.67 -22.85
N SER A 185 11.54 6.45 -22.83
CA SER A 185 12.93 5.98 -22.98
C SER A 185 13.27 4.85 -21.99
N PRO A 186 14.18 3.90 -22.31
CA PRO A 186 14.56 2.81 -21.39
C PRO A 186 15.19 3.22 -20.04
N GLY A 187 15.44 4.52 -19.81
CA GLY A 187 15.80 5.10 -18.51
C GLY A 187 14.75 6.08 -17.95
N ALA A 188 13.51 6.04 -18.45
CA ALA A 188 12.42 6.97 -18.12
C ALA A 188 11.07 6.27 -17.82
N VAL A 189 11.07 4.94 -17.67
CA VAL A 189 10.13 4.26 -16.77
C VAL A 189 10.72 4.31 -15.39
#